data_AF-A0AAV8XE16-F1
#
_entry.id   AF-A0AAV8XE16-F1
#
_cell.length_a   1.000
_cell.length_b   1.000
_cell.length_c   1.000
_cell.angle_alpha   90.00
_cell.angle_beta   90.00
_cell.angle_gamma   90.00
#
_symmetry.space_group_name_H-M   'P 1'
#
loop_
_entity.id
_entity.type
_entity.pdbx_description
1 polymer ?
#
loop_
_entity_poly.entity_id
_entity_poly.type
_entity_poly.pdbx_seq_one_letter_code
_entity_poly.pdbx_strand_id
1 'polypeptide(L)' 'MNKTINSVIIQWAILAIRNICEDNPENQKLIAGMHQEGVAISEVLDEMGITLHSDIDNNSLKIVPLDSLRNNSNRNNSN' A
#
# COMPACT_ATOMS: atom_id res chain seq x y z
N MET A 1 -10.51 18.71 4.15
CA MET A 1 -9.18 19.32 3.89
C MET A 1 -8.14 18.38 4.48
N ASN A 2 -7.78 17.32 3.76
CA ASN A 2 -7.01 16.20 4.27
C ASN A 2 -6.03 15.70 3.19
N LYS A 3 -4.84 16.30 3.14
CA LYS A 3 -3.75 15.83 2.28
C LYS A 3 -2.41 16.40 2.76
N THR A 4 -1.89 15.90 3.89
CA THR A 4 -0.59 16.45 4.38
C THR A 4 0.36 15.48 5.05
N ILE A 5 -0.02 14.22 5.28
CA ILE A 5 0.96 13.17 5.63
C ILE A 5 1.70 12.66 4.36
N ASN A 6 1.19 13.04 3.18
CA ASN A 6 1.48 12.40 1.90
C ASN A 6 2.40 13.21 0.95
N SER A 7 3.28 14.07 1.46
CA SER A 7 4.27 14.76 0.58
C SER A 7 5.71 14.50 0.99
N VAL A 8 6.03 14.50 2.29
CA VAL A 8 7.42 14.30 2.75
C VAL A 8 7.87 12.87 2.52
N ILE A 9 7.07 11.87 2.91
CA ILE A 9 7.39 10.45 2.71
C ILE A 9 7.55 10.13 1.22
N ILE A 10 6.64 10.66 0.38
CA ILE A 10 6.74 10.51 -1.08
C ILE A 10 8.04 11.13 -1.61
N GLN A 11 8.39 12.33 -1.16
CA GLN A 11 9.62 12.99 -1.61
C GLN A 11 10.88 12.19 -1.22
N TRP A 12 10.92 11.66 0.01
CA TRP A 12 12.03 10.79 0.44
C TRP A 12 12.09 9.49 -0.35
N ALA A 13 10.94 8.87 -0.64
CA ALA A 13 10.88 7.67 -1.47
C ALA A 13 11.39 7.94 -2.90
N ILE A 14 10.95 9.04 -3.52
CA ILE A 14 11.42 9.45 -4.85
C ILE A 14 12.94 9.68 -4.84
N LEU A 15 13.46 10.38 -3.82
CA LEU A 15 14.89 10.65 -3.70
C LEU A 15 15.70 9.36 -3.54
N ALA A 16 15.25 8.45 -2.67
CA ALA A 16 15.91 7.16 -2.47
C ALA A 16 15.95 6.33 -3.76
N ILE A 17 14.83 6.26 -4.49
CA ILE A 17 14.76 5.54 -5.77
C ILE A 17 15.68 6.19 -6.81
N ARG A 18 15.69 7.52 -6.91
CA ARG A 18 16.59 8.26 -7.80
C ARG A 18 18.05 7.92 -7.50
N ASN A 19 18.45 7.98 -6.23
CA ASN A 19 19.83 7.73 -5.82
C ASN A 19 20.28 6.30 -6.11
N ILE A 20 19.41 5.31 -5.95
CA ILE A 20 19.70 3.91 -6.28
C ILE A 20 19.82 3.70 -7.80
N CYS A 21 19.10 4.49 -8.60
CA CYS A 21 19.14 4.42 -10.06
C CYS A 21 20.22 5.29 -10.71
N GLU A 22 20.80 6.25 -9.99
CA GLU A 22 21.84 7.16 -10.50
C GLU A 22 23.09 6.35 -10.86
N ASP A 23 23.54 6.48 -12.12
CA ASP A 23 24.66 5.73 -12.72
C ASP A 23 24.59 4.19 -12.61
N ASN A 24 23.39 3.64 -12.37
CA ASN A 24 23.18 2.19 -12.25
C ASN A 24 22.10 1.68 -13.22
N PRO A 25 22.48 1.23 -14.44
CA PRO A 25 21.53 0.74 -15.44
C PRO A 25 20.86 -0.61 -15.06
N GLU A 26 21.46 -1.38 -14.16
CA GLU A 26 20.87 -2.62 -13.64
C GLU A 26 19.67 -2.30 -12.73
N ASN A 27 19.85 -1.38 -11.78
CA ASN A 27 18.78 -0.90 -10.91
C ASN A 27 17.68 -0.20 -11.71
N GLN A 28 18.03 0.58 -12.73
CA GLN A 28 17.04 1.19 -13.63
C GLN A 28 16.17 0.14 -14.31
N LYS A 29 16.77 -0.95 -14.82
CA LYS A 29 16.03 -2.06 -15.45
C LYS A 29 15.16 -2.80 -14.44
N LEU A 30 15.67 -3.05 -13.24
CA LEU A 30 14.92 -3.71 -12.16
C LEU A 30 13.68 -2.89 -11.78
N ILE A 31 13.86 -1.60 -11.47
CA ILE A 31 12.76 -0.70 -11.10
C ILE A 31 11.76 -0.53 -12.25
N ALA A 32 12.23 -0.46 -13.50
CA ALA A 32 11.35 -0.38 -14.68
C ALA A 32 10.50 -1.65 -14.90
N GLY A 33 10.96 -2.81 -14.41
CA GLY A 33 10.20 -4.07 -14.44
C GLY A 33 9.27 -4.25 -13.24
N MET A 34 9.34 -3.39 -12.22
CA MET A 34 8.44 -3.47 -11.07
C MET A 34 7.03 -3.06 -11.49
N HIS A 35 6.06 -3.84 -11.02
CA HIS A 35 4.65 -3.53 -11.15
C HIS A 35 3.96 -3.75 -9.80
N GLN A 36 2.82 -3.11 -9.62
CA GLN A 36 2.07 -3.22 -8.37
C GLN A 36 1.45 -4.62 -8.27
N GLU A 37 1.99 -5.46 -7.41
CA GLU A 37 1.49 -6.82 -7.12
C GLU A 37 0.31 -6.84 -6.13
N GLY A 38 -0.01 -5.69 -5.52
CA GLY A 38 -1.12 -5.54 -4.59
C GLY A 38 -0.72 -4.85 -3.30
N VAL A 39 -1.43 -5.17 -2.23
CA VAL A 39 -1.21 -4.57 -0.91
C VAL A 39 -0.47 -5.54 -0.03
N ALA A 40 0.75 -5.17 0.39
CA ALA A 40 1.50 -5.97 1.33
C ALA A 40 0.78 -5.98 2.70
N ILE A 41 0.31 -7.16 3.10
CA ILE A 41 -0.18 -7.40 4.45
C ILE A 41 1.08 -7.50 5.33
N SER A 42 1.26 -6.55 6.23
CA SER A 42 2.40 -6.52 7.15
C SER A 42 1.90 -6.95 8.52
N GLU A 43 2.62 -7.84 9.22
CA GLU A 43 2.30 -8.25 10.60
C GLU A 43 2.12 -7.05 11.54
N VAL A 44 2.83 -5.95 11.26
CA VAL A 44 2.70 -4.68 11.97
C VAL A 44 1.31 -4.05 11.81
N LEU A 45 0.67 -4.20 10.65
CA LEU A 45 -0.69 -3.69 10.41
C LEU A 45 -1.73 -4.50 11.19
N ASP A 46 -1.55 -5.82 11.24
CA ASP A 46 -2.40 -6.72 12.02
C ASP A 46 -2.28 -6.45 13.53
N GLU A 47 -1.06 -6.25 14.04
CA GLU A 47 -0.82 -5.86 15.44
C GLU A 47 -1.47 -4.51 15.80
N MET A 48 -1.55 -3.60 14.83
CA MET A 48 -2.23 -2.32 15.00
C MET A 48 -3.76 -2.41 14.82
N GLY A 49 -4.31 -3.59 14.51
CA GLY A 49 -5.73 -3.78 14.23
C GLY A 49 -6.20 -3.05 12.98
N ILE A 50 -5.29 -2.86 12.02
CA ILE A 50 -5.49 -2.09 10.80
C ILE A 50 -5.36 -3.03 9.60
N THR A 51 -6.32 -2.97 8.68
CA THR A 51 -6.24 -3.67 7.40
C THR A 51 -6.35 -2.67 6.26
N LEU A 52 -5.72 -2.99 5.14
CA LEU A 52 -5.77 -2.18 3.93
C LEU A 52 -6.74 -2.80 2.94
N HIS A 53 -7.73 -2.02 2.49
CA HIS A 53 -8.66 -2.42 1.44
C HIS A 53 -8.32 -1.65 0.17
N SER A 54 -7.93 -2.37 -0.89
CA SER A 54 -7.81 -1.85 -2.24
C SER A 54 -9.17 -1.92 -2.92
N ASP A 55 -9.64 -0.79 -3.46
CA ASP A 55 -10.80 -0.77 -4.36
C ASP A 55 -10.49 -1.57 -5.63
N ILE A 56 -11.52 -2.05 -6.33
CA ILE A 56 -11.41 -2.92 -7.53
C ILE A 56 -10.52 -2.33 -8.63
N ASP A 57 -10.39 -1.00 -8.67
CA ASP A 57 -9.57 -0.26 -9.63
C ASP A 57 -8.12 -0.03 -9.17
N ASN A 58 -7.71 -0.59 -8.02
CA ASN A 58 -6.39 -0.41 -7.36
C ASN A 58 -5.97 1.07 -7.09
N ASN A 59 -6.84 2.03 -7.37
CA ASN A 59 -6.53 3.45 -7.33
C ASN A 59 -6.80 4.09 -5.95
N SER A 60 -7.43 3.36 -5.02
CA SER A 60 -7.59 3.84 -3.64
C SER A 60 -7.33 2.74 -2.63
N LEU A 61 -6.40 3.04 -1.71
CA LEU A 61 -6.11 2.25 -0.52
C LEU A 61 -6.84 2.88 0.66
N LYS A 62 -7.78 2.14 1.25
CA LYS A 62 -8.53 2.56 2.43
C LYS A 62 -8.00 1.80 3.64
N ILE A 63 -7.53 2.55 4.64
CA ILE A 63 -7.17 2.03 5.94
C ILE A 63 -8.47 1.82 6.73
N VAL A 64 -8.77 0.58 7.09
CA VAL A 64 -9.97 0.25 7.87
C VAL A 64 -9.59 -0.59 9.09
N PRO A 65 -10.37 -0.53 10.19
CA PRO A 65 -10.17 -1.42 11.32
C PRO A 65 -10.33 -2.89 10.90
N LEU A 66 -9.48 -3.77 11.41
CA LEU A 66 -9.46 -5.20 11.10
C LEU A 66 -10.81 -5.89 11.37
N ASP A 67 -11.51 -5.50 12.43
CA ASP A 67 -12.86 -6.02 12.77
C ASP A 67 -13.91 -5.77 11.68
N SER A 68 -13.69 -4.77 10.82
CA SER A 68 -14.59 -4.43 9.72
C SER A 68 -14.64 -5.52 8.65
N LEU A 69 -13.57 -6.31 8.47
CA LEU A 69 -13.55 -7.49 7.59
C LEU A 69 -14.29 -8.68 8.22
N ARG A 70 -14.19 -8.85 9.55
CA ARG A 70 -14.85 -9.96 10.27
C ARG A 70 -16.37 -9.87 10.21
N ASN A 71 -16.91 -8.65 10.30
CA ASN A 71 -18.36 -8.43 10.28
C ASN A 71 -19.02 -8.67 8.91
N ASN A 72 -18.30 -8.47 7.80
CA ASN A 72 -18.81 -8.76 6.45
C ASN A 72 -18.91 -10.27 6.18
N SER A 73 -18.01 -11.06 6.74
CA SER A 73 -18.02 -12.54 6.62
C SER A 73 -19.27 -13.17 7.26
N ASN A 74 -19.73 -12.61 8.38
CA ASN A 74 -20.92 -13.10 9.09
C ASN A 74 -22.26 -12.68 8.44
N ARG A 75 -22.29 -11.57 7.68
CA ARG A 75 -23.50 -11.15 6.94
C ARG A 75 -23.80 -12.04 5.74
N ASN A 76 -22.78 -12.61 5.10
CA ASN A 76 -22.94 -13.41 3.89
C ASN A 76 -23.42 -14.85 4.15
N ASN A 77 -23.55 -15.25 5.43
CA ASN A 77 -23.92 -16.60 5.85
C ASN A 77 -25.32 -16.68 6.50
N SER A 78 -26.13 -15.63 6.34
CA SER A 78 -27.48 -15.52 6.93
C SER A 78 -28.60 -15.47 5.87
N ASN A 79 -28.36 -15.96 4.65
CA ASN A 79 -29.33 -15.95 3.55
C ASN A 79 -29.67 -17.36 3.09
#